data_AF-A0A4C1YIS7-F1
#
_entry.id   AF-A0A4C1YIS7-F1
#
_cell.length_a   1.000
_cell.length_b   1.000
_cell.length_c   1.000
_cell.angle_alpha   90.00
_cell.angle_beta   90.00
_cell.angle_gamma   90.00
#
_symmetry.space_group_name_H-M   'P 1'
#
loop_
_entity.id
_entity.type
_entity.pdbx_description
1 polymer ?
#
loop_
_entity_poly.entity_id
_entity_poly.type
_entity_poly.pdbx_seq_one_letter_code
_entity_poly.pdbx_strand_id
1 'polypeptide(L)'
;MIHGPCGAINMTAPCMDNGKSTKIFPKSCINDTITDIDGYPLYRRRDTDHGGQSHQSRMSNGTTVDIDNHWVVPYSPLLCKIYKAHINIELCSSVKSIKYICKYVHKGSDMAVFSVQNVNKNDEITRYQIGRYISSNEAVWRILSFPIHERDPAVIHLAVNLENGQRVYFTEETALQRASIAPKTTLTEFFELCNRPDIPGQFAKTLMCTDVPRYFTWNKQLKKWEPRKRGVPVEGYNGIFMGNTLGQLYTFHPKQRECFLLRLLLVNVPGPTSFQYLRTVNGILYDTYHDACRESHLLEDDNHWDITLANAALSSSPHQIHQLFIILLTTGFLSQASILWDKYERRHSVSHSNR
;
A
#
# COMPACT_ATOMS: atom_id res chain seq x y z
N MET A 1 -21.41 27.07 -12.64
CA MET A 1 -20.81 27.75 -11.46
C MET A 1 -19.62 28.55 -11.96
N ILE A 2 -19.51 29.82 -11.58
CA ILE A 2 -18.52 30.77 -12.10
C ILE A 2 -17.57 31.17 -10.96
N HIS A 3 -16.27 31.15 -11.22
CA HIS A 3 -15.28 31.75 -10.33
C HIS A 3 -15.38 33.27 -10.44
N GLY A 4 -15.44 33.95 -9.29
CA GLY A 4 -15.45 35.41 -9.28
C GLY A 4 -14.19 35.98 -9.96
N PRO A 5 -14.29 37.10 -10.69
CA PRO A 5 -13.13 37.72 -11.32
C PRO A 5 -12.01 38.01 -10.30
N CYS A 6 -10.78 37.69 -10.70
CA CYS A 6 -9.57 37.86 -9.89
C CYS A 6 -8.37 38.21 -10.78
N GLY A 7 -7.17 38.31 -10.20
CA GLY A 7 -5.98 38.75 -10.93
C GLY A 7 -6.02 40.25 -11.21
N ALA A 8 -5.56 40.64 -12.40
CA ALA A 8 -5.54 42.05 -12.83
C ALA A 8 -6.92 42.72 -12.79
N ILE A 9 -7.99 41.95 -12.96
CA ILE A 9 -9.38 42.44 -12.93
C ILE A 9 -9.81 42.78 -11.50
N ASN A 10 -9.32 42.03 -10.51
CA ASN A 10 -9.67 42.23 -9.11
C ASN A 10 -8.56 41.68 -8.18
N MET A 11 -7.63 42.57 -7.81
CA MET A 11 -6.49 42.23 -6.95
C MET A 11 -6.89 42.00 -5.48
N THR A 12 -8.09 42.42 -5.07
CA THR A 12 -8.59 42.22 -3.69
C THR A 12 -9.43 40.95 -3.55
N ALA A 13 -9.54 40.14 -4.61
CA ALA A 13 -10.27 38.89 -4.55
C ALA A 13 -9.65 37.93 -3.51
N PRO A 14 -10.45 37.18 -2.72
CA PRO A 14 -9.95 36.30 -1.66
C PRO A 14 -8.98 35.21 -2.11
N CYS A 15 -8.95 34.90 -3.42
CA CYS A 15 -8.05 33.91 -3.99
C CYS A 15 -6.67 34.47 -4.36
N MET A 16 -6.43 35.76 -4.20
CA MET A 16 -5.16 36.42 -4.49
C MET A 16 -4.16 36.24 -3.35
N ASP A 17 -2.95 35.83 -3.67
CA ASP A 17 -1.80 35.79 -2.76
C ASP A 17 -0.54 36.25 -3.49
N ASN A 18 0.23 37.17 -2.88
CA ASN A 18 1.42 37.79 -3.48
C ASN A 18 1.23 38.25 -4.94
N GLY A 19 0.07 38.84 -5.23
CA GLY A 19 -0.28 39.35 -6.56
C GLY A 19 -0.62 38.30 -7.63
N LYS A 20 -0.74 37.01 -7.25
CA LYS A 20 -1.15 35.92 -8.15
C LYS A 20 -2.40 35.22 -7.63
N SER A 21 -3.23 34.70 -8.54
CA SER A 21 -4.36 33.87 -8.17
C SER A 21 -3.88 32.50 -7.72
N THR A 22 -4.12 32.14 -6.46
CA THR A 22 -3.84 30.79 -5.90
C THR A 22 -4.63 29.69 -6.58
N LYS A 23 -5.71 30.04 -7.29
CA LYS A 23 -6.57 29.10 -8.03
C LYS A 23 -6.26 29.06 -9.52
N ILE A 24 -5.33 29.91 -9.99
CA ILE A 24 -4.87 29.97 -11.38
C ILE A 24 -6.05 30.21 -12.32
N PHE A 25 -6.83 31.25 -12.01
CA PHE A 25 -7.87 31.78 -12.90
C PHE A 25 -7.40 33.11 -13.53
N PRO A 26 -7.83 33.44 -14.76
CA PRO A 26 -8.60 32.57 -15.67
C PRO A 26 -7.82 31.32 -16.11
N LYS A 27 -8.51 30.20 -16.33
CA LYS A 27 -7.89 28.98 -16.87
C LYS A 27 -7.60 29.17 -18.36
N SER A 28 -6.86 28.26 -19.00
CA SER A 28 -6.71 28.26 -20.47
C SER A 28 -7.88 27.56 -21.15
N CYS A 29 -8.22 27.99 -22.37
CA CYS A 29 -9.18 27.29 -23.23
C CYS A 29 -8.57 26.01 -23.80
N ILE A 30 -9.39 24.95 -23.86
CA ILE A 30 -9.04 23.67 -24.44
C ILE A 30 -10.31 22.97 -24.97
N ASN A 31 -10.22 22.38 -26.15
CA ASN A 31 -11.35 21.79 -26.85
C ASN A 31 -11.82 20.46 -26.26
N ASP A 32 -10.94 19.73 -25.58
CA ASP A 32 -11.22 18.44 -24.97
C ASP A 32 -10.61 18.34 -23.57
N THR A 33 -11.20 17.49 -22.73
CA THR A 33 -10.62 17.20 -21.41
C THR A 33 -9.44 16.26 -21.58
N ILE A 34 -8.25 16.67 -21.13
CA ILE A 34 -7.02 15.87 -21.24
C ILE A 34 -6.40 15.61 -19.87
N THR A 35 -5.62 14.53 -19.75
CA THR A 35 -4.83 14.25 -18.55
C THR A 35 -3.51 15.00 -18.66
N ASP A 36 -3.20 15.84 -17.67
CA ASP A 36 -1.93 16.57 -17.62
C ASP A 36 -0.76 15.66 -17.20
N ILE A 37 0.47 16.09 -17.48
CA ILE A 37 1.74 15.44 -17.07
C ILE A 37 1.79 15.32 -15.55
N ASP A 38 1.20 16.29 -14.84
CA ASP A 38 1.10 16.30 -13.40
C ASP A 38 -0.02 15.41 -12.84
N GLY A 39 -0.74 14.67 -13.69
CA GLY A 39 -1.78 13.72 -13.29
C GLY A 39 -3.13 14.35 -12.92
N TYR A 40 -3.27 15.67 -12.95
CA TYR A 40 -4.56 16.33 -12.79
C TYR A 40 -5.21 16.56 -14.17
N PRO A 41 -6.54 16.46 -14.30
CA PRO A 41 -7.18 16.71 -15.57
C PRO A 41 -7.22 18.20 -15.90
N LEU A 42 -7.00 18.55 -17.17
CA LEU A 42 -7.33 19.85 -17.74
C LEU A 42 -8.71 19.72 -18.39
N TYR A 43 -9.72 20.37 -17.81
CA TYR A 43 -11.09 20.27 -18.31
C TYR A 43 -11.29 21.06 -19.59
N ARG A 44 -12.11 20.49 -20.48
CA ARG A 44 -12.63 21.17 -21.65
C ARG A 44 -13.24 22.53 -21.29
N ARG A 45 -12.70 23.58 -21.90
CA ARG A 45 -13.11 24.99 -21.82
C ARG A 45 -13.04 25.54 -23.24
N ARG A 46 -14.11 25.40 -24.00
CA ARG A 46 -14.14 25.89 -25.40
C ARG A 46 -14.18 27.41 -25.39
N ASP A 47 -13.39 28.04 -26.23
CA ASP A 47 -13.49 29.48 -26.49
C ASP A 47 -14.78 29.77 -27.28
N THR A 48 -15.11 31.03 -27.49
CA THR A 48 -16.32 31.44 -28.22
C THR A 48 -16.33 30.93 -29.66
N ASP A 49 -15.16 30.87 -30.31
CA ASP A 49 -15.02 30.46 -31.71
C ASP A 49 -15.26 28.95 -31.91
N HIS A 50 -15.03 28.15 -30.86
CA HIS A 50 -15.28 26.71 -30.84
C HIS A 50 -16.55 26.32 -30.06
N GLY A 51 -17.49 27.26 -29.88
CA GLY A 51 -18.81 26.98 -29.28
C GLY A 51 -18.86 27.11 -27.75
N GLY A 52 -17.94 27.87 -27.18
CA GLY A 52 -18.01 28.38 -25.82
C GLY A 52 -18.99 29.54 -25.67
N GLN A 53 -19.23 29.95 -24.43
CA GLN A 53 -20.15 31.04 -24.10
C GLN A 53 -19.43 32.12 -23.33
N SER A 54 -19.84 33.37 -23.54
CA SER A 54 -19.43 34.54 -22.76
C SER A 54 -20.65 35.30 -22.27
N HIS A 55 -20.48 36.01 -21.16
CA HIS A 55 -21.51 36.82 -20.55
C HIS A 55 -20.90 38.04 -19.85
N GLN A 56 -21.43 39.23 -20.15
CA GLN A 56 -21.03 40.45 -19.47
C GLN A 56 -21.64 40.52 -18.06
N SER A 57 -20.77 40.49 -17.05
CA SER A 57 -21.15 40.61 -15.65
C SER A 57 -20.73 41.97 -15.10
N ARG A 58 -21.64 42.65 -14.41
CA ARG A 58 -21.36 43.93 -13.75
C ARG A 58 -20.86 43.68 -12.32
N MET A 59 -19.65 44.12 -12.04
CA MET A 59 -19.02 44.05 -10.73
C MET A 59 -19.61 45.09 -9.77
N SER A 60 -19.43 44.88 -8.47
CA SER A 60 -19.91 45.80 -7.42
C SER A 60 -19.32 47.21 -7.51
N ASN A 61 -18.12 47.35 -8.10
CA ASN A 61 -17.46 48.64 -8.36
C ASN A 61 -17.96 49.35 -9.64
N GLY A 62 -18.98 48.81 -10.29
CA GLY A 62 -19.57 49.37 -11.52
C GLY A 62 -18.88 48.96 -12.81
N THR A 63 -17.75 48.26 -12.76
CA THR A 63 -17.01 47.78 -13.92
C THR A 63 -17.74 46.60 -14.57
N THR A 64 -17.86 46.58 -15.89
CA THR A 64 -18.36 45.43 -16.65
C THR A 64 -17.19 44.55 -17.06
N VAL A 65 -17.28 43.26 -16.75
CA VAL A 65 -16.28 42.26 -17.08
C VAL A 65 -16.93 41.19 -17.95
N ASP A 66 -16.27 40.80 -19.03
CA ASP A 66 -16.71 39.66 -19.83
C ASP A 66 -16.25 38.35 -19.17
N ILE A 67 -17.21 37.49 -18.85
CA ILE A 67 -16.98 36.21 -18.20
C ILE A 67 -17.28 35.11 -19.22
N ASP A 68 -16.24 34.42 -19.65
CA ASP A 68 -16.33 33.28 -20.54
C ASP A 68 -16.03 31.95 -19.82
N ASN A 69 -15.87 30.88 -20.61
CA ASN A 69 -15.57 29.54 -20.12
C ASN A 69 -14.24 29.42 -19.35
N HIS A 70 -13.32 30.38 -19.44
CA HIS A 70 -12.09 30.37 -18.65
C HIS A 70 -12.36 30.52 -17.14
N TRP A 71 -13.51 31.10 -16.78
CA TRP A 71 -13.92 31.35 -15.41
C TRP A 71 -14.83 30.26 -14.83
N VAL A 72 -15.23 29.26 -15.62
CA VAL A 72 -16.13 28.20 -15.16
C VAL A 72 -15.42 27.30 -14.15
N VAL A 73 -16.05 27.03 -13.01
CA VAL A 73 -15.56 26.01 -12.07
C VAL A 73 -16.26 24.69 -12.40
N PRO A 74 -15.55 23.56 -12.54
CA PRO A 74 -16.16 22.25 -12.74
C PRO A 74 -17.26 21.96 -11.70
N TYR A 75 -18.43 21.53 -12.14
CA TYR A 75 -19.57 21.32 -11.23
C TYR A 75 -20.56 20.30 -11.81
N SER A 76 -21.38 19.71 -10.95
CA SER A 76 -22.57 18.96 -11.38
C SER A 76 -23.81 19.80 -11.11
N PRO A 77 -24.56 20.20 -12.15
CA PRO A 77 -25.85 20.85 -11.98
C PRO A 77 -26.80 20.04 -11.08
N LEU A 78 -26.73 18.70 -11.15
CA LEU A 78 -27.56 17.81 -10.34
C LEU A 78 -27.21 17.93 -8.86
N LEU A 79 -25.92 17.77 -8.49
CA LEU A 79 -25.51 17.85 -7.09
C LEU A 79 -25.75 19.24 -6.50
N CYS A 80 -25.44 20.30 -7.24
CA CYS A 80 -25.70 21.67 -6.78
C CYS A 80 -27.19 21.90 -6.49
N LYS A 81 -28.10 21.34 -7.30
CA LYS A 81 -29.56 21.44 -7.08
C LYS A 81 -30.04 20.59 -5.92
N ILE A 82 -29.56 19.35 -5.79
CA ILE A 82 -29.94 18.41 -4.71
C ILE A 82 -29.58 19.01 -3.35
N TYR A 83 -28.35 19.51 -3.19
CA TYR A 83 -27.85 20.00 -1.91
C TYR A 83 -28.02 21.50 -1.71
N LYS A 84 -28.55 22.22 -2.70
CA LYS A 84 -28.69 23.70 -2.69
C LYS A 84 -27.37 24.39 -2.30
N ALA A 85 -26.25 23.89 -2.81
CA ALA A 85 -24.91 24.35 -2.46
C ALA A 85 -24.01 24.47 -3.70
N HIS A 86 -22.97 25.30 -3.60
CA HIS A 86 -21.92 25.40 -4.62
C HIS A 86 -20.94 24.23 -4.47
N ILE A 87 -21.06 23.23 -5.34
CA ILE A 87 -20.25 22.00 -5.30
C ILE A 87 -19.27 21.99 -6.47
N ASN A 88 -17.98 22.12 -6.17
CA ASN A 88 -16.90 21.87 -7.13
C ASN A 88 -16.71 20.36 -7.31
N ILE A 89 -16.53 19.90 -8.54
CA ILE A 89 -16.31 18.48 -8.85
C ILE A 89 -15.02 18.31 -9.63
N GLU A 90 -14.12 17.49 -9.08
CA GLU A 90 -12.87 17.17 -9.73
C GLU A 90 -12.81 15.68 -10.14
N LEU A 91 -12.47 15.41 -11.41
CA LEU A 91 -12.18 14.08 -11.91
C LEU A 91 -10.83 13.61 -11.36
N CYS A 92 -10.84 12.48 -10.67
CA CYS A 92 -9.65 11.89 -10.06
C CYS A 92 -9.34 10.54 -10.69
N SER A 93 -8.76 10.53 -11.88
CA SER A 93 -8.48 9.31 -12.65
C SER A 93 -7.01 8.87 -12.66
N SER A 94 -6.07 9.76 -12.30
CA SER A 94 -4.65 9.40 -12.28
C SER A 94 -4.21 8.74 -10.97
N VAL A 95 -3.15 7.93 -11.03
CA VAL A 95 -2.50 7.34 -9.86
C VAL A 95 -2.06 8.43 -8.86
N LYS A 96 -1.60 9.59 -9.33
CA LYS A 96 -1.18 10.71 -8.47
C LYS A 96 -2.37 11.31 -7.71
N SER A 97 -3.49 11.53 -8.39
CA SER A 97 -4.73 12.05 -7.79
C SER A 97 -5.35 11.07 -6.80
N ILE A 98 -5.39 9.78 -7.15
CA ILE A 98 -5.86 8.71 -6.25
C ILE A 98 -4.96 8.62 -5.02
N LYS A 99 -3.63 8.58 -5.20
CA LYS A 99 -2.66 8.60 -4.10
C LYS A 99 -2.87 9.80 -3.20
N TYR A 100 -3.16 10.97 -3.77
CA TYR A 100 -3.44 12.18 -3.01
C TYR A 100 -4.70 12.01 -2.15
N ILE A 101 -5.83 11.59 -2.71
CA ILE A 101 -7.07 11.35 -1.94
C ILE A 101 -6.82 10.33 -0.82
N CYS A 102 -6.25 9.17 -1.17
CA CYS A 102 -5.95 8.13 -0.21
C CYS A 102 -5.01 8.64 0.89
N LYS A 103 -4.02 9.47 0.54
CA LYS A 103 -3.14 10.11 1.52
C LYS A 103 -3.95 10.92 2.52
N TYR A 104 -4.83 11.83 2.12
CA TYR A 104 -5.55 12.66 3.10
C TYR A 104 -6.58 11.90 3.93
N VAL A 105 -7.21 10.86 3.36
CA VAL A 105 -8.09 9.97 4.10
C VAL A 105 -7.32 9.16 5.17
N HIS A 106 -6.07 8.77 4.88
CA HIS A 106 -5.28 7.88 5.75
C HIS A 106 -4.14 8.55 6.52
N LYS A 107 -3.80 9.82 6.25
CA LYS A 107 -2.71 10.57 6.89
C LYS A 107 -2.93 10.69 8.40
N GLY A 108 -4.19 10.64 8.83
CA GLY A 108 -4.59 10.87 10.22
C GLY A 108 -4.53 12.35 10.58
N SER A 109 -5.05 12.67 11.77
CA SER A 109 -5.07 14.03 12.27
C SER A 109 -3.67 14.56 12.59
N ASP A 110 -3.50 15.88 12.48
CA ASP A 110 -2.23 16.54 12.76
C ASP A 110 -1.76 16.25 14.19
N MET A 111 -0.45 16.11 14.35
CA MET A 111 0.21 15.85 15.62
C MET A 111 0.90 17.12 16.10
N ALA A 112 0.77 17.39 17.40
CA ALA A 112 1.47 18.47 18.07
C ALA A 112 2.28 17.90 19.24
N VAL A 113 3.53 18.33 19.34
CA VAL A 113 4.35 18.14 20.53
C VAL A 113 4.14 19.37 21.40
N PHE A 114 3.76 19.18 22.66
CA PHE A 114 3.56 20.28 23.60
C PHE A 114 4.20 19.95 24.95
N SER A 115 4.67 20.96 25.65
CA SER A 115 5.23 20.82 26.99
C SER A 115 4.16 21.03 28.04
N VAL A 116 4.04 20.11 29.01
CA VAL A 116 3.17 20.31 30.16
C VAL A 116 3.95 21.03 31.25
N GLN A 117 3.51 22.24 31.63
CA GLN A 117 4.14 23.00 32.71
C GLN A 117 3.77 22.37 34.08
N ASN A 118 4.69 22.48 35.06
CA ASN A 118 4.55 21.98 36.43
C ASN A 118 4.61 20.45 36.63
N VAL A 119 5.19 19.70 35.69
CA VAL A 119 5.59 18.30 35.89
C VAL A 119 7.08 18.24 36.25
N ASN A 120 7.49 17.21 37.01
CA ASN A 120 8.85 17.05 37.54
C ASN A 120 9.92 17.35 36.47
N LYS A 121 10.78 18.36 36.70
CA LYS A 121 11.69 18.91 35.68
C LYS A 121 12.72 17.89 35.14
N ASN A 122 12.94 16.80 35.87
CA ASN A 122 13.96 15.80 35.58
C ASN A 122 13.45 14.64 34.71
N ASP A 123 12.17 14.61 34.35
CA ASP A 123 11.60 13.57 33.49
C ASP A 123 11.16 14.17 32.15
N GLU A 124 11.97 13.95 31.11
CA GLU A 124 11.74 14.44 29.75
C GLU A 124 10.47 13.84 29.13
N ILE A 125 10.13 12.58 29.46
CA ILE A 125 9.00 11.85 28.89
C ILE A 125 7.68 12.44 29.39
N THR A 126 7.60 12.79 30.68
CA THR A 126 6.40 13.46 31.18
C THR A 126 6.35 14.93 30.77
N ARG A 127 7.50 15.59 30.60
CA ARG A 127 7.58 17.01 30.21
C ARG A 127 7.07 17.27 28.79
N TYR A 128 7.38 16.42 27.82
CA TYR A 128 6.96 16.59 26.43
C TYR A 128 5.95 15.53 26.02
N GLN A 129 4.71 15.98 25.80
CA GLN A 129 3.63 15.11 25.36
C GLN A 129 3.39 15.28 23.87
N ILE A 130 2.95 14.19 23.25
CA ILE A 130 2.56 14.15 21.84
C ILE A 130 1.06 13.91 21.79
N GLY A 131 0.32 14.86 21.24
CA GLY A 131 -1.13 14.76 21.05
C GLY A 131 -1.51 14.78 19.57
N ARG A 132 -2.68 14.21 19.27
CA ARG A 132 -3.34 14.39 17.98
C ARG A 132 -4.47 15.40 18.14
N TYR A 133 -4.56 16.34 17.20
CA TYR A 133 -5.74 17.19 17.10
C TYR A 133 -6.96 16.33 16.76
N ILE A 134 -8.08 16.58 17.41
CA ILE A 134 -9.36 15.93 17.12
C ILE A 134 -10.36 17.07 16.94
N SER A 135 -11.09 17.09 15.82
CA SER A 135 -12.12 18.09 15.59
C SER A 135 -13.26 17.96 16.61
N SER A 136 -13.99 19.05 16.88
CA SER A 136 -15.15 19.02 17.80
C SER A 136 -16.17 17.94 17.41
N ASN A 137 -16.44 17.78 16.12
CA ASN A 137 -17.37 16.78 15.61
C ASN A 137 -16.88 15.35 15.88
N GLU A 138 -15.60 15.06 15.62
CA GLU A 138 -15.01 13.75 15.89
C GLU A 138 -14.96 13.45 17.39
N ALA A 139 -14.69 14.46 18.22
CA ALA A 139 -14.69 14.32 19.68
C ALA A 139 -16.07 13.92 20.21
N VAL A 140 -17.14 14.59 19.75
CA VAL A 140 -18.53 14.23 20.10
C VAL A 140 -18.86 12.80 19.64
N TRP A 141 -18.48 12.43 18.41
CA TRP A 141 -18.67 11.07 17.89
C TRP A 141 -18.00 10.01 18.77
N ARG A 142 -16.76 10.29 19.21
CA ARG A 142 -16.00 9.41 20.12
C ARG A 142 -16.65 9.31 21.50
N ILE A 143 -17.06 10.43 22.09
CA ILE A 143 -17.71 10.47 23.41
C ILE A 143 -18.99 9.64 23.39
N LEU A 144 -19.77 9.75 22.31
CA LEU A 144 -21.00 8.99 22.13
C LEU A 144 -20.78 7.55 21.62
N SER A 145 -19.52 7.12 21.46
CA SER A 145 -19.14 5.79 20.96
C SER A 145 -19.75 5.44 19.59
N PHE A 146 -19.97 6.43 18.74
CA PHE A 146 -20.44 6.20 17.38
C PHE A 146 -19.32 5.65 16.49
N PRO A 147 -19.63 4.79 15.50
CA PRO A 147 -18.65 4.36 14.50
C PRO A 147 -18.06 5.56 13.76
N ILE A 148 -16.73 5.68 13.77
CA ILE A 148 -15.99 6.79 13.14
C ILE A 148 -15.55 6.42 11.73
N HIS A 149 -15.28 5.14 11.51
CA HIS A 149 -14.89 4.61 10.23
C HIS A 149 -15.44 3.20 10.08
N GLU A 150 -15.81 2.85 8.87
CA GLU A 150 -16.12 1.50 8.46
C GLU A 150 -15.28 1.18 7.22
N ARG A 151 -14.86 -0.07 7.09
CA ARG A 151 -14.21 -0.58 5.90
C ARG A 151 -14.98 -1.78 5.43
N ASP A 152 -15.53 -1.69 4.23
CA ASP A 152 -16.11 -2.82 3.52
C ASP A 152 -15.37 -3.00 2.18
N PRO A 153 -14.69 -4.14 1.97
CA PRO A 153 -14.54 -5.26 2.91
C PRO A 153 -13.67 -4.94 4.14
N ALA A 154 -14.00 -5.57 5.26
CA ALA A 154 -13.14 -5.53 6.45
C ALA A 154 -11.79 -6.19 6.16
N VAL A 155 -10.70 -5.60 6.65
CA VAL A 155 -9.33 -6.12 6.46
C VAL A 155 -8.75 -6.56 7.80
N ILE A 156 -8.27 -7.81 7.89
CA ILE A 156 -7.59 -8.36 9.06
C ILE A 156 -6.10 -8.49 8.76
N HIS A 157 -5.28 -7.84 9.57
CA HIS A 157 -3.83 -8.01 9.51
C HIS A 157 -3.40 -9.34 10.13
N LEU A 158 -2.69 -10.14 9.34
CA LEU A 158 -2.15 -11.43 9.72
C LEU A 158 -0.68 -11.29 10.13
N ALA A 159 -0.32 -11.93 11.24
CA ALA A 159 1.04 -11.92 11.73
C ALA A 159 1.94 -12.69 10.77
N VAL A 160 3.16 -12.20 10.61
CA VAL A 160 4.24 -12.93 9.95
C VAL A 160 5.44 -12.79 10.86
N ASN A 161 5.96 -13.92 11.28
CA ASN A 161 7.10 -14.01 12.19
C ASN A 161 7.82 -15.33 11.90
N LEU A 162 9.14 -15.35 12.10
CA LEU A 162 9.91 -16.59 12.06
C LEU A 162 9.54 -17.48 13.25
N GLU A 163 10.02 -18.73 13.21
CA GLU A 163 9.92 -19.65 14.34
C GLU A 163 10.57 -19.03 15.59
N ASN A 164 9.82 -18.99 16.68
CA ASN A 164 10.19 -18.31 17.94
C ASN A 164 10.47 -16.79 17.82
N GLY A 165 10.13 -16.17 16.68
CA GLY A 165 10.29 -14.74 16.42
C GLY A 165 9.04 -13.90 16.68
N GLN A 166 8.09 -14.39 17.48
CA GLN A 166 6.85 -13.66 17.77
C GLN A 166 7.15 -12.34 18.50
N ARG A 167 6.43 -11.27 18.16
CA ARG A 167 6.46 -10.05 18.98
C ARG A 167 5.74 -10.31 20.30
N VAL A 168 6.44 -10.09 21.41
CA VAL A 168 5.90 -10.25 22.76
C VAL A 168 6.01 -8.95 23.54
N TYR A 169 4.94 -8.60 24.25
CA TYR A 169 4.93 -7.51 25.22
C TYR A 169 4.97 -8.12 26.62
N PHE A 170 5.89 -7.64 27.44
CA PHE A 170 6.10 -8.13 28.80
C PHE A 170 6.44 -6.98 29.74
N THR A 171 6.19 -7.22 31.03
CA THR A 171 6.70 -6.47 32.17
C THR A 171 7.82 -7.29 32.82
N GLU A 172 8.61 -6.70 33.72
CA GLU A 172 9.66 -7.43 34.44
C GLU A 172 9.12 -8.71 35.10
N GLU A 173 7.96 -8.61 35.74
CA GLU A 173 7.27 -9.73 36.41
C GLU A 173 6.84 -10.84 35.44
N THR A 174 6.47 -10.49 34.21
CA THR A 174 5.92 -11.44 33.23
C THR A 174 6.95 -11.95 32.21
N ALA A 175 8.17 -11.40 32.21
CA ALA A 175 9.21 -11.69 31.23
C ALA A 175 9.55 -13.18 31.16
N LEU A 176 9.80 -13.82 32.31
CA LEU A 176 10.14 -15.24 32.39
C LEU A 176 9.01 -16.14 31.85
N GLN A 177 7.77 -15.88 32.26
CA GLN A 177 6.61 -16.64 31.79
C GLN A 177 6.41 -16.48 30.28
N ARG A 178 6.56 -15.26 29.77
CA ARG A 178 6.43 -14.91 28.35
C ARG A 178 7.54 -15.52 27.49
N ALA A 179 8.74 -15.66 28.04
CA ALA A 179 9.86 -16.33 27.39
C ALA A 179 9.64 -17.86 27.32
N SER A 180 9.08 -18.46 28.37
CA SER A 180 8.80 -19.90 28.39
C SER A 180 7.60 -20.31 27.53
N ILE A 181 6.60 -19.43 27.38
CA ILE A 181 5.38 -19.72 26.62
C ILE A 181 5.15 -18.60 25.60
N ALA A 182 5.57 -18.84 24.35
CA ALA A 182 5.35 -17.91 23.27
C ALA A 182 3.84 -17.69 23.03
N PRO A 183 3.38 -16.45 22.87
CA PRO A 183 1.97 -16.17 22.61
C PRO A 183 1.57 -16.67 21.21
N LYS A 184 0.38 -17.28 21.12
CA LYS A 184 -0.21 -17.66 19.84
C LYS A 184 -0.46 -16.43 18.97
N THR A 185 0.10 -16.45 17.75
CA THR A 185 -0.19 -15.48 16.71
C THR A 185 -1.26 -16.04 15.77
N THR A 186 -1.80 -15.17 14.90
CA THR A 186 -2.72 -15.60 13.84
C THR A 186 -2.08 -16.63 12.91
N LEU A 187 -0.76 -16.57 12.71
CA LEU A 187 0.00 -17.53 11.91
C LEU A 187 0.17 -18.88 12.62
N THR A 188 0.68 -18.89 13.86
CA THR A 188 0.90 -20.16 14.57
C THR A 188 -0.40 -20.88 14.88
N GLU A 189 -1.47 -20.16 15.17
CA GLU A 189 -2.79 -20.78 15.34
C GLU A 189 -3.41 -21.22 14.00
N PHE A 190 -3.01 -20.63 12.87
CA PHE A 190 -3.41 -21.17 11.56
C PHE A 190 -2.76 -22.54 11.31
N PHE A 191 -1.50 -22.72 11.69
CA PHE A 191 -0.85 -24.03 11.66
C PHE A 191 -1.60 -25.06 12.51
N GLU A 192 -1.95 -24.69 13.74
CA GLU A 192 -2.77 -25.53 14.63
C GLU A 192 -4.14 -25.85 14.02
N LEU A 193 -4.80 -24.88 13.38
CA LEU A 193 -6.07 -25.08 12.69
C LEU A 193 -5.91 -26.09 11.54
N CYS A 194 -4.88 -25.96 10.72
CA CYS A 194 -4.58 -26.90 9.64
C CYS A 194 -4.26 -28.30 10.15
N ASN A 195 -3.75 -28.45 11.39
CA ASN A 195 -3.49 -29.77 11.98
C ASN A 195 -4.74 -30.48 12.53
N ARG A 196 -5.89 -29.79 12.63
CA ARG A 196 -7.10 -30.43 13.19
C ARG A 196 -7.68 -31.47 12.20
N PRO A 197 -8.15 -32.63 12.71
CA PRO A 197 -8.77 -33.66 11.87
C PRO A 197 -10.25 -33.38 11.56
N ASP A 198 -10.85 -32.37 12.19
CA ASP A 198 -12.25 -32.00 12.02
C ASP A 198 -12.51 -31.30 10.67
N ILE A 199 -13.80 -31.12 10.32
CA ILE A 199 -14.21 -30.47 9.06
C ILE A 199 -13.55 -29.08 8.91
N PRO A 200 -13.53 -28.21 9.94
CA PRO A 200 -12.80 -26.94 9.87
C PRO A 200 -11.31 -27.07 9.57
N GLY A 201 -10.60 -28.02 10.18
CA GLY A 201 -9.18 -28.24 9.92
C GLY A 201 -8.91 -28.76 8.51
N GLN A 202 -9.72 -29.72 8.05
CA GLN A 202 -9.64 -30.23 6.67
C GLN A 202 -9.89 -29.12 5.65
N PHE A 203 -10.85 -28.23 5.90
CA PHE A 203 -11.08 -27.07 5.05
C PHE A 203 -9.91 -26.07 5.12
N ALA A 204 -9.39 -25.78 6.31
CA ALA A 204 -8.27 -24.85 6.47
C ALA A 204 -7.01 -25.29 5.71
N LYS A 205 -6.80 -26.59 5.49
CA LYS A 205 -5.70 -27.12 4.65
C LYS A 205 -5.78 -26.71 3.18
N THR A 206 -6.94 -26.28 2.70
CA THR A 206 -7.11 -25.84 1.30
C THR A 206 -6.88 -24.34 1.12
N LEU A 207 -6.70 -23.58 2.21
CA LEU A 207 -6.63 -22.12 2.18
C LEU A 207 -5.20 -21.60 2.16
N MET A 208 -4.97 -20.53 1.40
CA MET A 208 -3.80 -19.68 1.62
C MET A 208 -3.96 -18.91 2.92
N CYS A 209 -2.84 -18.47 3.53
CA CYS A 209 -2.89 -17.72 4.77
C CYS A 209 -3.75 -16.45 4.64
N THR A 210 -3.70 -15.77 3.49
CA THR A 210 -4.49 -14.56 3.18
C THR A 210 -5.99 -14.80 3.10
N ASP A 211 -6.43 -16.03 2.86
CA ASP A 211 -7.85 -16.37 2.68
C ASP A 211 -8.51 -16.79 3.99
N VAL A 212 -7.73 -17.14 5.02
CA VAL A 212 -8.24 -17.58 6.33
C VAL A 212 -9.29 -16.61 6.90
N PRO A 213 -9.07 -15.28 6.92
CA PRO A 213 -10.07 -14.32 7.41
C PRO A 213 -11.41 -14.35 6.67
N ARG A 214 -11.43 -14.85 5.43
CA ARG A 214 -12.66 -14.95 4.64
C ARG A 214 -13.61 -16.01 5.19
N TYR A 215 -13.09 -17.07 5.81
CA TYR A 215 -13.87 -18.20 6.31
C TYR A 215 -13.84 -18.35 7.84
N PHE A 216 -12.82 -17.79 8.48
CA PHE A 216 -12.60 -17.86 9.92
C PHE A 216 -12.53 -16.47 10.54
N THR A 217 -12.99 -16.36 11.79
CA THR A 217 -12.90 -15.15 12.60
C THR A 217 -11.85 -15.35 13.68
N TRP A 218 -11.00 -14.34 13.89
CA TRP A 218 -10.00 -14.36 14.95
C TRP A 218 -10.60 -13.98 16.29
N ASN A 219 -10.68 -14.93 17.21
CA ASN A 219 -11.04 -14.68 18.59
C ASN A 219 -9.81 -14.13 19.34
N LYS A 220 -9.79 -12.82 19.61
CA LYS A 220 -8.65 -12.15 20.25
C LYS A 220 -8.41 -12.59 21.70
N GLN A 221 -9.46 -12.99 22.41
CA GLN A 221 -9.38 -13.40 23.82
C GLN A 221 -8.82 -14.83 23.91
N LEU A 222 -9.41 -15.76 23.14
CA LEU A 222 -8.96 -17.16 23.13
C LEU A 222 -7.72 -17.40 22.27
N LYS A 223 -7.33 -16.42 21.43
CA LYS A 223 -6.26 -16.54 20.42
C LYS A 223 -6.48 -17.75 19.51
N LYS A 224 -7.72 -17.89 19.02
CA LYS A 224 -8.18 -19.01 18.19
C LYS A 224 -8.87 -18.55 16.92
N TRP A 225 -8.72 -19.33 15.86
CA TRP A 225 -9.56 -19.23 14.67
C TRP A 225 -10.86 -20.01 14.87
N GLU A 226 -11.98 -19.35 14.63
CA GLU A 226 -13.32 -19.95 14.73
C GLU A 226 -14.01 -19.84 13.36
N PRO A 227 -14.70 -20.90 12.88
CA PRO A 227 -15.49 -20.80 11.65
C PRO A 227 -16.49 -19.64 11.72
N ARG A 228 -16.66 -18.94 10.61
CA ARG A 228 -17.69 -17.91 10.51
C ARG A 228 -19.06 -18.53 10.68
N LYS A 229 -19.94 -17.82 11.40
CA LYS A 229 -21.33 -18.23 11.63
C LYS A 229 -22.32 -17.62 10.63
N ARG A 230 -21.85 -16.74 9.74
CA ARG A 230 -22.65 -15.98 8.77
C ARG A 230 -21.85 -15.81 7.48
N GLY A 231 -22.54 -15.76 6.36
CA GLY A 231 -21.96 -15.62 5.02
C GLY A 231 -22.62 -16.56 4.03
N VAL A 232 -21.97 -16.73 2.87
CA VAL A 232 -22.38 -17.71 1.86
C VAL A 232 -21.88 -19.10 2.29
N PRO A 233 -22.74 -20.12 2.44
CA PRO A 233 -22.29 -21.46 2.81
C PRO A 233 -21.35 -22.03 1.75
N VAL A 234 -20.30 -22.73 2.18
CA VAL A 234 -19.33 -23.36 1.27
C VAL A 234 -19.81 -24.75 0.91
N GLU A 235 -19.97 -25.02 -0.39
CA GLU A 235 -20.38 -26.33 -0.89
C GLU A 235 -19.35 -27.41 -0.48
N GLY A 236 -19.84 -28.57 -0.05
CA GLY A 236 -19.00 -29.69 0.41
C GLY A 236 -18.49 -29.61 1.85
N TYR A 237 -18.64 -28.47 2.55
CA TYR A 237 -18.15 -28.28 3.92
C TYR A 237 -19.24 -27.76 4.87
N ASN A 238 -19.90 -28.69 5.57
CA ASN A 238 -20.96 -28.33 6.52
C ASN A 238 -20.42 -27.44 7.65
N GLY A 239 -21.13 -26.34 7.94
CA GLY A 239 -20.78 -25.39 8.98
C GLY A 239 -19.68 -24.38 8.61
N ILE A 240 -19.22 -24.35 7.36
CA ILE A 240 -18.27 -23.37 6.85
C ILE A 240 -18.98 -22.31 6.01
N PHE A 241 -18.71 -21.04 6.29
CA PHE A 241 -19.32 -19.90 5.61
C PHE A 241 -18.25 -18.93 5.11
N MET A 242 -18.42 -18.46 3.88
CA MET A 242 -17.61 -17.45 3.22
C MET A 242 -18.15 -16.05 3.51
N GLY A 243 -17.33 -15.21 4.13
CA GLY A 243 -17.57 -13.78 4.31
C GLY A 243 -16.88 -12.91 3.24
N ASN A 244 -16.94 -11.59 3.45
CA ASN A 244 -16.29 -10.59 2.60
C ASN A 244 -14.93 -10.10 3.18
N THR A 245 -14.47 -10.63 4.31
CA THR A 245 -13.26 -10.12 4.98
C THR A 245 -11.98 -10.54 4.24
N LEU A 246 -11.05 -9.61 4.06
CA LEU A 246 -9.75 -9.83 3.44
C LEU A 246 -8.65 -10.02 4.48
N GLY A 247 -7.76 -10.99 4.26
CA GLY A 247 -6.53 -11.13 5.02
C GLY A 247 -5.37 -10.37 4.39
N GLN A 248 -4.65 -9.59 5.19
CA GLN A 248 -3.46 -8.87 4.74
C GLN A 248 -2.25 -9.26 5.60
N LEU A 249 -1.26 -9.88 4.97
CA LEU A 249 0.03 -10.13 5.61
C LEU A 249 0.85 -8.83 5.70
N TYR A 250 1.55 -8.63 6.81
CA TYR A 250 2.48 -7.51 6.95
C TYR A 250 3.49 -7.48 5.79
N THR A 251 3.82 -6.28 5.33
CA THR A 251 4.82 -6.10 4.27
C THR A 251 6.20 -5.99 4.91
N PHE A 252 7.17 -6.73 4.36
CA PHE A 252 8.57 -6.69 4.79
C PHE A 252 9.40 -6.05 3.70
N HIS A 253 10.34 -5.20 4.11
CA HIS A 253 11.35 -4.69 3.19
C HIS A 253 12.26 -5.87 2.73
N PRO A 254 12.71 -5.93 1.46
CA PRO A 254 13.57 -7.03 0.98
C PRO A 254 14.84 -7.28 1.80
N LYS A 255 15.36 -6.25 2.49
CA LYS A 255 16.47 -6.38 3.46
C LYS A 255 16.16 -7.32 4.63
N GLN A 256 14.90 -7.48 5.01
CA GLN A 256 14.46 -8.49 5.99
C GLN A 256 14.19 -9.81 5.27
N ARG A 257 15.26 -10.39 4.69
CA ARG A 257 15.21 -11.48 3.71
C ARG A 257 14.35 -12.66 4.16
N GLU A 258 14.59 -13.17 5.37
CA GLU A 258 13.87 -14.34 5.90
C GLU A 258 12.36 -14.09 6.02
N CYS A 259 11.94 -12.96 6.63
CA CYS A 259 10.51 -12.63 6.76
C CYS A 259 9.86 -12.35 5.41
N PHE A 260 10.59 -11.76 4.46
CA PHE A 260 10.13 -11.53 3.11
C PHE A 260 9.87 -12.85 2.37
N LEU A 261 10.81 -13.81 2.43
CA LEU A 261 10.67 -15.13 1.81
C LEU A 261 9.57 -15.96 2.49
N LEU A 262 9.50 -15.95 3.82
CA LEU A 262 8.40 -16.59 4.55
C LEU A 262 7.04 -16.03 4.12
N ARG A 263 6.91 -14.71 3.98
CA ARG A 263 5.68 -14.10 3.50
C ARG A 263 5.33 -14.59 2.08
N LEU A 264 6.32 -14.73 1.21
CA LEU A 264 6.12 -15.22 -0.15
C LEU A 264 5.55 -16.65 -0.14
N LEU A 265 6.10 -17.53 0.70
CA LEU A 265 5.55 -18.87 0.91
C LEU A 265 4.12 -18.83 1.46
N LEU A 266 3.84 -17.99 2.46
CA LEU A 266 2.50 -17.88 3.06
C LEU A 266 1.40 -17.39 2.11
N VAL A 267 1.77 -16.68 1.05
CA VAL A 267 0.84 -16.24 -0.01
C VAL A 267 0.59 -17.35 -1.04
N ASN A 268 1.52 -18.29 -1.20
CA ASN A 268 1.52 -19.26 -2.30
C ASN A 268 1.39 -20.72 -1.86
N VAL A 269 1.54 -21.04 -0.57
CA VAL A 269 1.46 -22.39 -0.02
C VAL A 269 0.15 -22.54 0.77
N PRO A 270 -0.78 -23.41 0.31
CA PRO A 270 -2.03 -23.65 1.02
C PRO A 270 -1.80 -24.54 2.25
N GLY A 271 -2.60 -24.31 3.29
CA GLY A 271 -2.72 -25.21 4.43
C GLY A 271 -1.46 -25.52 5.24
N PRO A 272 -0.53 -24.57 5.47
CA PRO A 272 0.71 -24.87 6.18
C PRO A 272 0.44 -25.35 7.60
N THR A 273 1.11 -26.43 8.00
CA THR A 273 0.96 -27.04 9.34
C THR A 273 2.12 -26.74 10.29
N SER A 274 3.21 -26.16 9.78
CA SER A 274 4.39 -25.75 10.55
C SER A 274 5.32 -24.87 9.72
N PHE A 275 6.35 -24.29 10.36
CA PHE A 275 7.44 -23.63 9.65
C PHE A 275 8.27 -24.59 8.80
N GLN A 276 8.41 -25.85 9.23
CA GLN A 276 9.05 -26.90 8.46
C GLN A 276 8.25 -27.24 7.21
N TYR A 277 6.92 -27.32 7.31
CA TYR A 277 6.04 -27.58 6.16
C TYR A 277 6.23 -26.54 5.06
N LEU A 278 6.36 -25.25 5.42
CA LEU A 278 6.62 -24.17 4.46
C LEU A 278 7.97 -24.29 3.75
N ARG A 279 8.94 -24.99 4.34
CA ARG A 279 10.24 -25.30 3.72
C ARG A 279 10.24 -26.64 2.98
N THR A 280 9.14 -27.38 2.97
CA THR A 280 9.05 -28.65 2.28
C THR A 280 8.39 -28.44 0.91
N VAL A 281 9.12 -28.74 -0.16
CA VAL A 281 8.62 -28.64 -1.54
C VAL A 281 8.78 -30.00 -2.19
N ASN A 282 7.71 -30.53 -2.81
CA ASN A 282 7.71 -31.87 -3.43
C ASN A 282 8.19 -33.00 -2.51
N GLY A 283 7.95 -32.89 -1.20
CA GLY A 283 8.36 -33.88 -0.20
C GLY A 283 9.81 -33.73 0.30
N ILE A 284 10.59 -32.79 -0.25
CA ILE A 284 11.97 -32.52 0.16
C ILE A 284 11.98 -31.33 1.11
N LEU A 285 12.58 -31.51 2.29
CA LEU A 285 12.78 -30.43 3.25
C LEU A 285 14.03 -29.63 2.89
N TYR A 286 13.88 -28.33 2.74
CA TYR A 286 14.99 -27.40 2.51
C TYR A 286 15.44 -26.71 3.80
N ASP A 287 16.74 -26.40 3.89
CA ASP A 287 17.32 -25.74 5.06
C ASP A 287 16.84 -24.30 5.22
N THR A 288 16.64 -23.58 4.12
CA THR A 288 16.27 -22.16 4.12
C THR A 288 14.94 -21.91 3.42
N TYR A 289 14.24 -20.83 3.79
CA TYR A 289 13.07 -20.38 3.03
C TYR A 289 13.43 -19.94 1.62
N HIS A 290 14.68 -19.51 1.40
CA HIS A 290 15.16 -19.11 0.08
C HIS A 290 15.16 -20.29 -0.89
N ASP A 291 15.71 -21.43 -0.48
CA ASP A 291 15.79 -22.61 -1.32
C ASP A 291 14.40 -23.21 -1.58
N ALA A 292 13.52 -23.19 -0.57
CA ALA A 292 12.11 -23.57 -0.75
C ALA A 292 11.37 -22.64 -1.74
N CYS A 293 11.57 -21.32 -1.67
CA CYS A 293 11.01 -20.39 -2.63
C CYS A 293 11.56 -20.60 -4.05
N ARG A 294 12.86 -20.90 -4.17
CA ARG A 294 13.51 -21.19 -5.46
C ARG A 294 12.91 -22.44 -6.10
N GLU A 295 12.82 -23.54 -5.35
CA GLU A 295 12.23 -24.79 -5.83
C GLU A 295 10.74 -24.63 -6.16
N SER A 296 10.02 -23.77 -5.43
CA SER A 296 8.62 -23.43 -5.71
C SER A 296 8.44 -22.47 -6.89
N HIS A 297 9.52 -22.10 -7.60
CA HIS A 297 9.54 -21.11 -8.68
C HIS A 297 8.92 -19.75 -8.30
N LEU A 298 9.03 -19.36 -7.03
CA LEU A 298 8.53 -18.07 -6.52
C LEU A 298 9.57 -16.95 -6.64
N LEU A 299 10.82 -17.30 -6.92
CA LEU A 299 11.91 -16.38 -7.21
C LEU A 299 12.21 -16.43 -8.70
N GLU A 300 12.55 -15.29 -9.29
CA GLU A 300 13.13 -15.26 -10.63
C GLU A 300 14.43 -16.08 -10.61
N ASP A 301 14.51 -17.06 -11.51
CA ASP A 301 15.71 -17.87 -11.68
C ASP A 301 16.71 -17.12 -12.55
N ASP A 302 17.98 -17.18 -12.17
CA ASP A 302 19.08 -16.58 -12.91
C ASP A 302 19.39 -17.34 -14.22
N ASN A 303 18.65 -18.41 -14.54
CA ASN A 303 18.85 -19.22 -15.74
C ASN A 303 18.81 -18.40 -17.04
N HIS A 304 17.96 -17.37 -17.15
CA HIS A 304 18.01 -16.45 -18.29
C HIS A 304 19.32 -15.67 -18.39
N TRP A 305 19.94 -15.33 -17.26
CA TRP A 305 21.23 -14.66 -17.17
C TRP A 305 22.37 -15.63 -17.47
N ASP A 306 22.25 -16.88 -17.02
CA ASP A 306 23.17 -17.96 -17.36
C ASP A 306 23.17 -18.26 -18.86
N ILE A 307 22.00 -18.39 -19.49
CA ILE A 307 21.86 -18.54 -20.95
C ILE A 307 22.43 -17.33 -21.68
N THR A 308 22.17 -16.11 -21.17
CA THR A 308 22.68 -14.86 -21.76
C THR A 308 24.21 -14.82 -21.74
N LEU A 309 24.83 -15.16 -20.60
CA LEU A 309 26.29 -15.23 -20.47
C LEU A 309 26.88 -16.39 -21.27
N ALA A 310 26.22 -17.55 -21.33
CA ALA A 310 26.62 -18.69 -22.16
C ALA A 310 26.69 -18.29 -23.64
N ASN A 311 25.67 -17.60 -24.13
CA ASN A 311 25.60 -17.11 -25.52
C ASN A 311 26.66 -16.04 -25.80
N ALA A 312 26.82 -15.05 -24.91
CA ALA A 312 27.85 -14.04 -25.04
C ALA A 312 29.25 -14.67 -25.06
N ALA A 313 29.45 -15.71 -24.25
CA ALA A 313 30.72 -16.40 -24.15
C ALA A 313 31.09 -17.27 -25.37
N LEU A 314 30.19 -17.43 -26.34
CA LEU A 314 30.49 -18.06 -27.63
C LEU A 314 30.99 -17.07 -28.70
N SER A 315 30.66 -15.78 -28.56
CA SER A 315 30.81 -14.79 -29.64
C SER A 315 31.48 -13.48 -29.23
N SER A 316 31.65 -13.24 -27.93
CA SER A 316 32.10 -11.96 -27.37
C SER A 316 33.48 -12.06 -26.73
N SER A 317 34.21 -10.95 -26.70
CA SER A 317 35.51 -10.85 -26.03
C SER A 317 35.38 -10.87 -24.50
N PRO A 318 36.43 -11.26 -23.75
CA PRO A 318 36.44 -11.26 -22.28
C PRO A 318 36.01 -9.93 -21.66
N HIS A 319 36.41 -8.81 -22.26
CA HIS A 319 36.01 -7.48 -21.82
C HIS A 319 34.51 -7.24 -21.96
N GLN A 320 33.91 -7.66 -23.09
CA GLN A 320 32.47 -7.53 -23.33
C GLN A 320 31.66 -8.44 -22.40
N ILE A 321 32.13 -9.66 -22.11
CA ILE A 321 31.49 -10.57 -21.15
C ILE A 321 31.55 -9.95 -19.74
N HIS A 322 32.68 -9.33 -19.36
CA HIS A 322 32.82 -8.63 -18.09
C HIS A 322 31.89 -7.41 -17.98
N GLN A 323 31.79 -6.59 -19.04
CA GLN A 323 30.83 -5.48 -19.07
C GLN A 323 29.38 -5.97 -18.99
N LEU A 324 29.04 -7.04 -19.70
CA LEU A 324 27.72 -7.66 -19.63
C LEU A 324 27.41 -8.12 -18.20
N PHE A 325 28.35 -8.77 -17.51
CA PHE A 325 28.17 -9.18 -16.12
C PHE A 325 27.94 -7.99 -15.16
N ILE A 326 28.64 -6.87 -15.36
CA ILE A 326 28.41 -5.63 -14.59
C ILE A 326 27.01 -5.06 -14.85
N ILE A 327 26.54 -5.08 -16.09
CA ILE A 327 25.17 -4.67 -16.45
C ILE A 327 24.17 -5.58 -15.71
N LEU A 328 24.37 -6.90 -15.75
CA LEU A 328 23.50 -7.85 -15.05
C LEU A 328 23.48 -7.62 -13.53
N LEU A 329 24.63 -7.32 -12.91
CA LEU A 329 24.70 -6.96 -11.49
C LEU A 329 23.93 -5.69 -11.12
N THR A 330 23.95 -4.70 -12.01
CA THR A 330 23.37 -3.38 -11.73
C THR A 330 21.89 -3.29 -12.09
N THR A 331 21.43 -4.04 -13.10
CA THR A 331 20.05 -3.94 -13.61
C THR A 331 19.26 -5.24 -13.54
N GLY A 332 19.92 -6.40 -13.48
CA GLY A 332 19.28 -7.71 -13.63
C GLY A 332 18.79 -8.38 -12.35
N PHE A 333 18.97 -7.73 -11.18
CA PHE A 333 18.57 -8.27 -9.86
C PHE A 333 18.99 -9.74 -9.65
N LEU A 334 20.23 -10.09 -10.04
CA LEU A 334 20.79 -11.44 -9.93
C LEU A 334 20.59 -12.03 -8.53
N SER A 335 19.94 -13.19 -8.46
CA SER A 335 19.67 -13.89 -7.21
C SER A 335 20.92 -14.59 -6.65
N GLN A 336 21.84 -15.04 -7.52
CA GLN A 336 23.07 -15.78 -7.20
C GLN A 336 24.25 -15.32 -8.04
N ALA A 337 24.57 -14.03 -7.95
CA ALA A 337 25.68 -13.42 -8.67
C ALA A 337 27.03 -14.14 -8.51
N SER A 338 27.33 -14.70 -7.32
CA SER A 338 28.59 -15.42 -7.07
C SER A 338 28.70 -16.70 -7.90
N ILE A 339 27.62 -17.47 -8.00
CA ILE A 339 27.62 -18.73 -8.77
C ILE A 339 27.79 -18.45 -10.27
N LEU A 340 27.13 -17.40 -10.78
CA LEU A 340 27.31 -16.94 -12.15
C LEU A 340 28.74 -16.44 -12.41
N TRP A 341 29.32 -15.68 -11.48
CA TRP A 341 30.70 -15.22 -11.58
C TRP A 341 31.68 -16.41 -11.67
N ASP A 342 31.61 -17.32 -10.71
CA ASP A 342 32.52 -18.47 -10.62
C ASP A 342 32.42 -19.36 -11.89
N LYS A 343 31.21 -19.47 -12.47
CA LYS A 343 30.98 -20.24 -13.70
C LYS A 343 31.67 -19.62 -14.92
N TYR A 344 31.74 -18.30 -15.03
CA TYR A 344 32.29 -17.59 -16.19
C TYR A 344 33.64 -16.90 -15.92
N GLU A 345 34.20 -17.00 -14.72
CA GLU A 345 35.44 -16.35 -14.26
C GLU A 345 36.62 -16.49 -15.24
N ARG A 346 36.86 -17.72 -15.72
CA ARG A 346 37.93 -18.02 -16.69
C ARG A 346 37.72 -17.39 -18.07
N ARG A 347 36.48 -17.04 -18.42
CA ARG A 347 36.14 -16.35 -19.68
C ARG A 347 36.17 -14.82 -19.53
N HIS A 348 36.14 -14.31 -18.30
CA HIS A 348 36.41 -12.91 -17.99
C HIS A 348 37.91 -12.58 -18.04
N SER A 349 38.78 -13.57 -17.90
CA SER A 349 40.23 -13.41 -17.76
C SER A 349 41.01 -14.09 -18.89
N VAL A 350 41.22 -13.37 -20.01
CA VAL A 350 42.31 -13.68 -20.94
C VAL A 350 43.32 -12.54 -20.87
N SER A 351 44.42 -12.78 -20.15
CA SER A 351 45.63 -12.00 -20.29
C SER A 351 46.13 -12.14 -21.73
N HIS A 352 46.41 -11.01 -22.38
CA HIS A 352 47.13 -10.98 -23.63
C HIS A 352 48.56 -11.49 -23.38
N SER A 353 48.79 -12.78 -23.59
CA SER A 353 50.13 -13.34 -23.82
C SER A 353 50.12 -14.11 -25.13
N ASN A 354 50.24 -13.36 -26.22
CA ASN A 354 50.98 -13.70 -27.44
C ASN A 354 50.58 -12.76 -28.58
N ARG A 355 51.30 -11.64 -28.67
CA ARG A 355 51.95 -11.19 -29.91
C ARG A 355 53.01 -10.16 -29.59
#